data_AF-A0A925YL17-F1
#
_entry.id   AF-A0A925YL17-F1
#
_cell.length_a   1.000
_cell.length_b   1.000
_cell.length_c   1.000
_cell.angle_alpha   90.00
_cell.angle_beta   90.00
_cell.angle_gamma   90.00
#
_symmetry.space_group_name_H-M   'P 1'
#
loop_
_entity.id
_entity.type
_entity.pdbx_description
1 polymer ?
#
loop_
_entity_poly.entity_id
_entity_poly.type
_entity_poly.pdbx_seq_one_letter_code
_entity_poly.pdbx_strand_id
1 'polypeptide(L)'
;MLRKNVSAPLLVSVPSLVARKGKSPVVIVTAYDAVQGRIVDGSGADAILVGDSVGMTTLGYDSTVPVTLDDMLRHTRAVARGQRSRIADSESPEPFETERKGRSALLIADLPFGAYGADPAEGVRAGMRLVAEGGAQSVKLEGAGAIIRDTIRRLVDAGVPVMGHLGLTPQSIHRFGGFKAQGKSEAAGNALLAEAHALVESGVWGIVLEMIPATLAQRITEAVPAITIGIGAGTDCDGQVQVFHDLVGLTFGPVFKHTRRYAETGATLAMAMAEHVADVRAKRFPTQDNSL
;
A
#
# COMPACT_ATOMS: atom_id res chain seq x y z
N MET A 1 37.24 -2.52 -16.82
CA MET A 1 36.79 -3.70 -16.02
C MET A 1 35.31 -3.56 -15.73
N LEU A 2 34.47 -4.19 -16.53
CA LEU A 2 33.03 -4.33 -16.24
C LEU A 2 32.91 -5.21 -14.99
N ARG A 3 32.38 -4.65 -13.90
CA ARG A 3 32.07 -5.44 -12.69
C ARG A 3 31.14 -6.57 -13.10
N LYS A 4 31.47 -7.81 -12.69
CA LYS A 4 30.63 -8.99 -12.88
C LYS A 4 29.17 -8.64 -12.55
N ASN A 5 28.28 -9.02 -13.46
CA ASN A 5 26.83 -8.81 -13.41
C ASN A 5 26.24 -9.15 -12.04
N VAL A 6 26.06 -8.13 -11.18
CA VAL A 6 24.94 -8.15 -10.25
C VAL A 6 23.72 -7.94 -11.14
N SER A 7 23.01 -9.01 -11.51
CA SER A 7 21.74 -8.84 -12.22
C SER A 7 20.87 -7.96 -11.33
N ALA A 8 20.50 -6.76 -11.81
CA ALA A 8 19.55 -5.93 -11.11
C ALA A 8 18.33 -6.81 -10.75
N PRO A 9 17.76 -6.69 -9.54
CA PRO A 9 16.58 -7.46 -9.21
C PRO A 9 15.52 -7.21 -10.27
N LEU A 10 14.96 -8.29 -10.84
CA LEU A 10 13.86 -8.15 -11.77
C LEU A 10 12.68 -7.61 -10.95
N LEU A 11 12.15 -6.45 -11.30
CA LEU A 11 11.07 -5.80 -10.58
C LEU A 11 9.76 -5.93 -11.36
N VAL A 12 8.65 -6.08 -10.64
CA VAL A 12 7.34 -5.77 -11.21
C VAL A 12 7.31 -4.28 -11.55
N SER A 13 6.88 -3.95 -12.77
CA SER A 13 6.91 -2.61 -13.31
C SER A 13 5.50 -2.04 -13.48
N VAL A 14 5.36 -0.72 -13.45
CA VAL A 14 4.08 -0.05 -13.74
C VAL A 14 3.50 -0.50 -15.09
N PRO A 15 4.24 -0.51 -16.23
CA PRO A 15 3.70 -1.00 -17.49
C PRO A 15 3.21 -2.45 -17.44
N SER A 16 3.90 -3.33 -16.70
CA SER A 16 3.44 -4.72 -16.54
C SER A 16 2.15 -4.85 -15.74
N LEU A 17 1.88 -3.94 -14.79
CA LEU A 17 0.61 -3.91 -14.06
C LEU A 17 -0.50 -3.32 -14.93
N VAL A 18 -0.23 -2.23 -15.64
CA VAL A 18 -1.19 -1.61 -16.57
C VAL A 18 -1.63 -2.59 -17.65
N ALA A 19 -0.72 -3.41 -18.16
CA ALA A 19 -1.02 -4.42 -19.19
C ALA A 19 -2.01 -5.51 -18.74
N ARG A 20 -2.26 -5.65 -17.42
CA ARG A 20 -3.18 -6.62 -16.81
C ARG A 20 -4.63 -6.13 -16.72
N LYS A 21 -4.89 -4.85 -17.02
CA LYS A 21 -6.25 -4.28 -17.06
C LYS A 21 -7.22 -5.19 -17.80
N GLY A 22 -8.34 -5.56 -17.17
CA GLY A 22 -9.37 -6.44 -17.73
C GLY A 22 -8.92 -7.87 -18.10
N LYS A 23 -7.69 -8.29 -17.75
CA LYS A 23 -7.13 -9.60 -18.10
C LYS A 23 -6.85 -10.46 -16.88
N SER A 24 -6.27 -9.88 -15.83
CA SER A 24 -5.89 -10.62 -14.62
C SER A 24 -5.79 -9.69 -13.42
N PRO A 25 -6.26 -10.07 -12.22
CA PRO A 25 -6.30 -9.17 -11.07
C PRO A 25 -4.91 -8.78 -10.54
N VAL A 26 -4.71 -7.49 -10.27
CA VAL A 26 -3.52 -6.98 -9.56
C VAL A 26 -3.69 -7.08 -8.05
N VAL A 27 -2.70 -7.62 -7.35
CA VAL A 27 -2.72 -7.81 -5.89
C VAL A 27 -1.76 -6.85 -5.21
N ILE A 28 -2.30 -5.96 -4.38
CA ILE A 28 -1.53 -5.01 -3.57
C ILE A 28 -1.77 -5.29 -2.08
N VAL A 29 -0.71 -5.32 -1.29
CA VAL A 29 -0.81 -5.44 0.18
C VAL A 29 0.07 -4.39 0.82
N THR A 30 -0.38 -3.78 1.91
CA THR A 30 0.47 -2.80 2.60
C THR A 30 1.63 -3.46 3.34
N ALA A 31 2.70 -2.72 3.62
CA ALA A 31 3.73 -3.13 4.55
C ALA A 31 4.45 -1.89 5.10
N TYR A 32 5.01 -2.00 6.31
CA TYR A 32 5.59 -0.83 6.99
C TYR A 32 7.01 -1.06 7.53
N ASP A 33 7.50 -2.29 7.55
CA ASP A 33 8.87 -2.58 7.99
C ASP A 33 9.53 -3.65 7.11
N ALA A 34 10.79 -3.96 7.41
CA ALA A 34 11.57 -4.92 6.62
C ALA A 34 11.04 -6.36 6.73
N VAL A 35 10.43 -6.74 7.86
CA VAL A 35 9.87 -8.08 8.08
C VAL A 35 8.59 -8.24 7.27
N GLN A 36 7.67 -7.29 7.40
CA GLN A 36 6.43 -7.25 6.61
C GLN A 36 6.74 -7.15 5.12
N GLY A 37 7.68 -6.29 4.73
CA GLY A 37 8.11 -6.15 3.33
C GLY A 37 8.62 -7.46 2.74
N ARG A 38 9.39 -8.24 3.52
CA ARG A 38 9.85 -9.57 3.10
C ARG A 38 8.71 -10.58 2.98
N ILE A 39 7.81 -10.62 3.97
CA ILE A 39 6.66 -11.56 3.98
C ILE A 39 5.73 -11.29 2.79
N VAL A 40 5.39 -10.02 2.55
CA VAL A 40 4.49 -9.61 1.46
C VAL A 40 5.15 -9.81 0.10
N ASP A 41 6.45 -9.53 -0.04
CA ASP A 41 7.14 -9.83 -1.29
C ASP A 41 7.15 -11.34 -1.55
N GLY A 42 7.57 -12.16 -0.56
CA GLY A 42 7.63 -13.63 -0.69
C GLY A 42 6.26 -14.29 -0.92
N SER A 43 5.16 -13.68 -0.49
CA SER A 43 3.81 -14.24 -0.70
C SER A 43 3.30 -14.11 -2.14
N GLY A 44 4.00 -13.37 -3.00
CA GLY A 44 3.62 -13.23 -4.40
C GLY A 44 2.83 -11.97 -4.74
N ALA A 45 2.71 -10.99 -3.82
CA ALA A 45 2.04 -9.73 -4.12
C ALA A 45 2.71 -8.97 -5.28
N ASP A 46 1.90 -8.35 -6.14
CA ASP A 46 2.40 -7.63 -7.31
C ASP A 46 3.02 -6.28 -6.93
N ALA A 47 2.43 -5.63 -5.92
CA ALA A 47 2.91 -4.38 -5.36
C ALA A 47 2.79 -4.37 -3.83
N ILE A 48 3.68 -3.62 -3.20
CA ILE A 48 3.63 -3.27 -1.78
C ILE A 48 3.31 -1.79 -1.67
N LEU A 49 2.29 -1.46 -0.88
CA LEU A 49 1.94 -0.08 -0.55
C LEU A 49 2.44 0.28 0.86
N VAL A 50 3.39 1.20 0.94
CA VAL A 50 3.71 1.88 2.19
C VAL A 50 2.70 3.00 2.33
N GLY A 51 1.57 2.67 2.97
CA GLY A 51 0.45 3.57 3.16
C GLY A 51 0.57 4.43 4.42
N ASP A 52 -0.06 5.59 4.42
CA ASP A 52 -0.19 6.45 5.62
C ASP A 52 -1.05 5.80 6.72
N SER A 53 -1.75 4.70 6.41
CA SER A 53 -2.34 3.76 7.36
C SER A 53 -1.37 3.28 8.44
N VAL A 54 -0.04 3.38 8.21
CA VAL A 54 1.01 3.20 9.22
C VAL A 54 0.75 4.01 10.50
N GLY A 55 0.17 5.20 10.36
CA GLY A 55 -0.19 6.07 11.47
C GLY A 55 -1.07 5.35 12.47
N MET A 56 -2.11 4.67 11.99
CA MET A 56 -3.05 3.98 12.85
C MET A 56 -2.56 2.58 13.24
N THR A 57 -2.02 1.83 12.27
CA THR A 57 -1.71 0.40 12.50
C THR A 57 -0.40 0.17 13.25
N THR A 58 0.51 1.13 13.23
CA THR A 58 1.87 0.95 13.75
C THR A 58 2.28 2.05 14.71
N LEU A 59 1.92 3.31 14.41
CA LEU A 59 2.28 4.46 15.26
C LEU A 59 1.23 4.76 16.34
N GLY A 60 0.04 4.16 16.26
CA GLY A 60 -1.02 4.29 17.26
C GLY A 60 -1.75 5.63 17.23
N TYR A 61 -1.72 6.35 16.11
CA TYR A 61 -2.53 7.55 15.91
C TYR A 61 -4.01 7.20 15.67
N ASP A 62 -4.91 8.12 16.05
CA ASP A 62 -6.35 7.94 15.85
C ASP A 62 -6.79 8.16 14.39
N SER A 63 -5.91 8.71 13.55
CA SER A 63 -6.12 8.92 12.11
C SER A 63 -4.79 8.96 11.36
N THR A 64 -4.81 9.03 10.03
CA THR A 64 -3.59 9.17 9.21
C THR A 64 -3.09 10.61 9.10
N VAL A 65 -3.88 11.61 9.56
CA VAL A 65 -3.54 13.04 9.49
C VAL A 65 -2.21 13.40 10.16
N PRO A 66 -1.82 12.83 11.31
CA PRO A 66 -0.55 13.17 11.97
C PRO A 66 0.70 12.59 11.31
N VAL A 67 0.56 11.67 10.33
CA VAL A 67 1.70 11.03 9.67
C VAL A 67 2.50 12.07 8.90
N THR A 68 3.82 12.08 9.10
CA THR A 68 4.73 13.03 8.44
C THR A 68 5.42 12.41 7.23
N LEU A 69 6.02 13.26 6.38
CA LEU A 69 6.87 12.79 5.29
C LEU A 69 8.08 11.98 5.80
N ASP A 70 8.62 12.32 6.97
CA ASP A 70 9.76 11.60 7.55
C ASP A 70 9.37 10.21 8.08
N ASP A 71 8.15 10.04 8.58
CA ASP A 71 7.58 8.72 8.90
C ASP A 71 7.49 7.89 7.63
N MET A 72 6.88 8.44 6.57
CA MET A 72 6.75 7.76 5.29
C MET A 72 8.12 7.38 4.70
N LEU A 73 9.11 8.26 4.77
CA LEU A 73 10.49 7.97 4.33
C LEU A 73 11.12 6.83 5.14
N ARG A 74 10.97 6.84 6.47
CA ARG A 74 11.52 5.79 7.35
C ARG A 74 10.94 4.42 7.02
N HIS A 75 9.61 4.33 6.92
CA HIS A 75 8.91 3.08 6.63
C HIS A 75 9.18 2.61 5.19
N THR A 76 9.20 3.52 4.22
CA THR A 76 9.54 3.19 2.82
C THR A 76 10.94 2.59 2.71
N ARG A 77 11.95 3.18 3.38
CA ARG A 77 13.31 2.63 3.41
C ARG A 77 13.37 1.26 4.07
N ALA A 78 12.59 1.02 5.12
CA ALA A 78 12.56 -0.26 5.81
C ALA A 78 12.00 -1.36 4.90
N VAL A 79 10.86 -1.11 4.25
CA VAL A 79 10.23 -2.04 3.31
C VAL A 79 11.11 -2.29 2.09
N ALA A 80 11.71 -1.24 1.51
CA ALA A 80 12.63 -1.37 0.38
C ALA A 80 13.83 -2.28 0.70
N ARG A 81 14.34 -2.27 1.95
CA ARG A 81 15.38 -3.22 2.39
C ARG A 81 14.84 -4.65 2.56
N GLY A 82 13.60 -4.80 3.01
CA GLY A 82 12.93 -6.10 3.15
C GLY A 82 12.78 -6.83 1.82
N GLN A 83 12.28 -6.15 0.78
CA GLN A 83 12.11 -6.69 -0.59
C GLN A 83 13.43 -7.15 -1.22
N ARG A 84 14.53 -6.43 -0.93
CA ARG A 84 15.85 -6.68 -1.53
C ARG A 84 16.59 -7.85 -0.92
N SER A 85 16.14 -8.35 0.24
CA SER A 85 16.70 -9.52 0.88
C SER A 85 16.15 -10.77 0.22
N ARG A 86 16.50 -10.96 -1.06
CA ARG A 86 16.38 -12.25 -1.72
C ARG A 86 17.03 -13.28 -0.81
N ILE A 87 16.30 -14.35 -0.50
CA ILE A 87 16.92 -15.65 -0.29
C ILE A 87 17.49 -16.03 -1.67
N ALA A 88 18.56 -15.36 -2.10
CA ALA A 88 19.29 -15.69 -3.32
C ALA A 88 20.28 -16.83 -3.06
N ASP A 89 20.52 -17.16 -1.78
CA ASP A 89 21.42 -18.23 -1.38
C ASP A 89 20.69 -19.21 -0.45
N SER A 90 20.68 -20.47 -0.90
CA SER A 90 20.41 -21.72 -0.17
C SER A 90 18.97 -22.08 0.21
N GLU A 91 18.46 -23.07 -0.52
CA GLU A 91 17.69 -24.23 -0.02
C GLU A 91 16.34 -24.03 0.68
N SER A 92 15.93 -22.82 1.04
CA SER A 92 14.56 -22.58 1.49
C SER A 92 13.65 -22.55 0.26
N PRO A 93 12.77 -23.54 0.05
CA PRO A 93 11.72 -23.38 -0.96
C PRO A 93 10.96 -22.12 -0.60
N GLU A 94 10.77 -21.21 -1.56
CA GLU A 94 9.66 -20.28 -1.50
C GLU A 94 8.43 -21.14 -1.13
N PRO A 95 7.75 -20.90 0.00
CA PRO A 95 6.65 -21.76 0.41
C PRO A 95 5.51 -21.77 -0.62
N PHE A 96 5.55 -20.86 -1.60
CA PHE A 96 4.56 -20.68 -2.65
C PHE A 96 5.23 -20.48 -4.01
N GLU A 97 4.78 -21.22 -5.02
CA GLU A 97 5.09 -20.91 -6.42
C GLU A 97 4.34 -19.63 -6.82
N THR A 98 5.04 -18.60 -7.32
CA THR A 98 4.43 -17.29 -7.61
C THR A 98 4.48 -16.95 -9.11
N GLU A 99 3.41 -16.33 -9.63
CA GLU A 99 3.32 -15.91 -11.04
C GLU A 99 4.39 -14.86 -11.44
N ARG A 100 5.03 -14.22 -10.45
CA ARG A 100 6.00 -13.13 -10.65
C ARG A 100 7.37 -13.60 -11.15
N LYS A 101 7.63 -14.92 -11.21
CA LYS A 101 8.88 -15.52 -11.73
C LYS A 101 10.15 -14.96 -11.06
N GLY A 102 10.14 -14.86 -9.73
CA GLY A 102 11.29 -14.33 -8.96
C GLY A 102 11.50 -12.82 -9.06
N ARG A 103 10.47 -12.08 -9.52
CA ARG A 103 10.46 -10.61 -9.46
C ARG A 103 10.03 -10.12 -8.09
N SER A 104 10.68 -9.06 -7.60
CA SER A 104 10.19 -8.35 -6.42
C SER A 104 9.04 -7.41 -6.77
N ALA A 105 8.15 -7.21 -5.83
CA ALA A 105 6.95 -6.38 -5.94
C ALA A 105 7.32 -4.91 -6.22
N LEU A 106 6.44 -4.21 -6.93
CA LEU A 106 6.52 -2.76 -7.09
C LEU A 106 6.27 -2.09 -5.72
N LEU A 107 7.16 -1.20 -5.28
CA LEU A 107 7.00 -0.42 -4.05
C LEU A 107 6.32 0.92 -4.36
N ILE A 108 5.15 1.12 -3.78
CA ILE A 108 4.36 2.35 -3.85
C ILE A 108 4.44 3.02 -2.47
N ALA A 109 4.66 4.33 -2.42
CA ALA A 109 4.63 5.08 -1.16
C ALA A 109 3.58 6.19 -1.20
N ASP A 110 2.82 6.33 -0.11
CA ASP A 110 1.89 7.45 0.04
C ASP A 110 2.62 8.77 0.27
N LEU A 111 2.12 9.84 -0.34
CA LEU A 111 2.35 11.18 0.19
C LEU A 111 1.37 11.41 1.34
N PRO A 112 1.87 11.75 2.54
CA PRO A 112 1.01 11.96 3.69
C PRO A 112 0.26 13.30 3.60
N PHE A 113 -0.76 13.46 4.44
CA PHE A 113 -1.48 14.72 4.56
C PHE A 113 -0.54 15.91 4.76
N GLY A 114 -0.86 17.04 4.14
CA GLY A 114 -0.06 18.27 4.21
C GLY A 114 1.15 18.29 3.26
N ALA A 115 1.63 17.16 2.75
CA ALA A 115 2.84 17.11 1.92
C ALA A 115 2.62 17.51 0.45
N TYR A 116 1.37 17.65 -0.03
CA TYR A 116 1.09 17.82 -1.46
C TYR A 116 -0.17 18.62 -1.82
N GLY A 117 -1.01 18.95 -0.83
CA GLY A 117 -2.36 19.49 -1.07
C GLY A 117 -2.46 21.01 -1.21
N ALA A 118 -1.40 21.75 -0.85
CA ALA A 118 -1.40 23.22 -0.82
C ALA A 118 -0.54 23.85 -1.93
N ASP A 119 0.67 23.32 -2.15
CA ASP A 119 1.60 23.79 -3.19
C ASP A 119 2.08 22.60 -4.04
N PRO A 120 1.84 22.59 -5.37
CA PRO A 120 2.34 21.56 -6.26
C PRO A 120 3.85 21.39 -6.24
N ALA A 121 4.63 22.46 -6.03
CA ALA A 121 6.08 22.36 -5.97
C ALA A 121 6.54 21.60 -4.71
N GLU A 122 5.83 21.75 -3.59
CA GLU A 122 6.06 20.97 -2.38
C GLU A 122 5.71 19.50 -2.57
N GLY A 123 4.56 19.21 -3.17
CA GLY A 123 4.15 17.84 -3.52
C GLY A 123 5.15 17.13 -4.42
N VAL A 124 5.69 17.84 -5.42
CA VAL A 124 6.73 17.29 -6.29
C VAL A 124 8.00 16.97 -5.50
N ARG A 125 8.48 17.89 -4.65
CA ARG A 125 9.65 17.66 -3.79
C ARG A 125 9.44 16.46 -2.87
N ALA A 126 8.28 16.36 -2.23
CA ALA A 126 7.93 15.24 -1.35
C ALA A 126 7.94 13.90 -2.10
N GLY A 127 7.29 13.83 -3.27
CA GLY A 127 7.27 12.62 -4.10
C GLY A 127 8.67 12.21 -4.59
N MET A 128 9.49 13.18 -5.01
CA MET A 128 10.88 12.91 -5.40
C MET A 128 11.71 12.36 -4.23
N ARG A 129 11.52 12.85 -3.01
CA ARG A 129 12.21 12.31 -1.82
C ARG A 129 11.80 10.87 -1.54
N LEU A 130 10.51 10.53 -1.62
CA LEU A 130 10.03 9.15 -1.44
C LEU A 130 10.65 8.18 -2.46
N VAL A 131 10.85 8.62 -3.70
CA VAL A 131 11.54 7.83 -4.73
C VAL A 131 13.04 7.77 -4.46
N ALA A 132 13.72 8.92 -4.44
CA ALA A 132 15.18 8.99 -4.42
C ALA A 132 15.78 8.54 -3.08
N GLU A 133 15.16 8.92 -1.96
CA GLU A 133 15.65 8.59 -0.63
C GLU A 133 14.90 7.41 0.00
N GLY A 134 13.62 7.24 -0.32
CA GLY A 134 12.78 6.16 0.21
C GLY A 134 12.98 4.84 -0.52
N GLY A 135 13.26 4.89 -1.82
CA GLY A 135 13.39 3.71 -2.68
C GLY A 135 12.08 3.23 -3.29
N ALA A 136 11.00 4.00 -3.19
CA ALA A 136 9.75 3.72 -3.89
C ALA A 136 9.93 3.84 -5.42
N GLN A 137 9.17 3.07 -6.20
CA GLN A 137 9.12 3.18 -7.67
C GLN A 137 7.87 3.91 -8.16
N SER A 138 6.90 4.17 -7.28
CA SER A 138 5.69 4.95 -7.56
C SER A 138 5.24 5.65 -6.29
N VAL A 139 4.49 6.73 -6.44
CA VAL A 139 3.82 7.40 -5.31
C VAL A 139 2.30 7.34 -5.42
N LYS A 140 1.58 7.46 -4.30
CA LYS A 140 0.12 7.57 -4.24
C LYS A 140 -0.32 8.89 -3.58
N LEU A 141 -1.33 9.54 -4.17
CA LEU A 141 -1.91 10.81 -3.71
C LEU A 141 -3.44 10.70 -3.66
N GLU A 142 -4.07 11.38 -2.69
CA GLU A 142 -5.53 11.37 -2.53
C GLU A 142 -6.22 12.59 -3.14
N GLY A 143 -7.39 12.34 -3.73
CA GLY A 143 -8.27 13.35 -4.28
C GLY A 143 -7.94 13.75 -5.72
N ALA A 144 -8.85 14.53 -6.31
CA ALA A 144 -8.76 15.00 -7.70
C ALA A 144 -8.91 16.53 -7.81
N GLY A 145 -8.66 17.28 -6.73
CA GLY A 145 -8.71 18.74 -6.75
C GLY A 145 -7.68 19.35 -7.72
N ALA A 146 -7.91 20.58 -8.18
CA ALA A 146 -7.06 21.21 -9.20
C ALA A 146 -5.56 21.27 -8.80
N ILE A 147 -5.27 21.58 -7.54
CA ILE A 147 -3.89 21.58 -7.00
C ILE A 147 -3.30 20.18 -7.07
N ILE A 148 -4.06 19.16 -6.63
CA ILE A 148 -3.62 17.76 -6.66
C ILE A 148 -3.29 17.33 -8.09
N ARG A 149 -4.16 17.66 -9.05
CA ARG A 149 -3.94 17.34 -10.47
C ARG A 149 -2.70 18.04 -11.05
N ASP A 150 -2.42 19.29 -10.66
CA ASP A 150 -1.17 19.97 -11.05
C ASP A 150 0.06 19.26 -10.44
N THR A 151 -0.01 18.84 -9.17
CA THR A 151 1.04 18.04 -8.52
C THR A 151 1.29 16.73 -9.27
N ILE A 152 0.23 15.99 -9.59
CA ILE A 152 0.31 14.71 -10.32
C ILE A 152 1.00 14.92 -11.67
N ARG A 153 0.53 15.88 -12.47
CA ARG A 153 1.11 16.15 -13.79
C ARG A 153 2.60 16.45 -13.70
N ARG A 154 3.01 17.31 -12.75
CA ARG A 154 4.42 17.66 -12.56
C ARG A 154 5.28 16.49 -12.07
N LEU A 155 4.74 15.61 -11.24
CA LEU A 155 5.42 14.38 -10.81
C LEU A 155 5.64 13.45 -12.01
N VAL A 156 4.60 13.25 -12.83
CA VAL A 156 4.67 12.44 -14.06
C VAL A 156 5.66 13.04 -15.06
N ASP A 157 5.62 14.35 -15.29
CA ASP A 157 6.58 15.07 -16.14
C ASP A 157 8.03 14.91 -15.63
N ALA A 158 8.22 14.80 -14.31
CA ALA A 158 9.50 14.52 -13.66
C ALA A 158 9.91 13.03 -13.67
N GLY A 159 9.11 12.16 -14.30
CA GLY A 159 9.39 10.73 -14.43
C GLY A 159 9.00 9.88 -13.21
N VAL A 160 8.19 10.41 -12.28
CA VAL A 160 7.66 9.68 -11.13
C VAL A 160 6.29 9.10 -11.47
N PRO A 161 6.11 7.76 -11.51
CA PRO A 161 4.78 7.17 -11.68
C PRO A 161 3.87 7.49 -10.50
N VAL A 162 2.62 7.83 -10.81
CA VAL A 162 1.62 8.21 -9.81
C VAL A 162 0.38 7.31 -9.86
N MET A 163 -0.02 6.81 -8.70
CA MET A 163 -1.32 6.21 -8.45
C MET A 163 -2.24 7.25 -7.80
N GLY A 164 -3.43 7.45 -8.35
CA GLY A 164 -4.46 8.27 -7.73
C GLY A 164 -5.24 7.52 -6.67
N HIS A 165 -5.99 8.23 -5.82
CA HIS A 165 -6.91 7.64 -4.85
C HIS A 165 -8.21 8.45 -4.78
N LEU A 166 -9.35 7.80 -5.05
CA LEU A 166 -10.70 8.34 -4.99
C LEU A 166 -11.62 7.50 -4.10
N GLY A 167 -12.80 8.06 -3.79
CA GLY A 167 -13.75 7.48 -2.86
C GLY A 167 -13.51 8.04 -1.47
N LEU A 168 -13.49 7.18 -0.46
CA LEU A 168 -13.09 7.58 0.89
C LEU A 168 -11.58 7.81 0.90
N THR A 169 -11.17 9.07 1.05
CA THR A 169 -9.76 9.47 1.20
C THR A 169 -9.48 9.78 2.67
N PRO A 170 -8.87 8.86 3.45
CA PRO A 170 -8.71 9.00 4.91
C PRO A 170 -8.03 10.30 5.36
N GLN A 171 -7.17 10.91 4.55
CA GLN A 171 -6.55 12.20 4.88
C GLN A 171 -7.56 13.35 4.98
N SER A 172 -8.75 13.18 4.39
CA SER A 172 -9.88 14.11 4.47
C SER A 172 -10.92 13.70 5.51
N ILE A 173 -10.56 12.88 6.51
CA ILE A 173 -11.49 12.33 7.53
C ILE A 173 -12.36 13.41 8.21
N HIS A 174 -11.78 14.58 8.50
CA HIS A 174 -12.48 15.69 9.14
C HIS A 174 -13.48 16.39 8.20
N ARG A 175 -13.23 16.35 6.88
CA ARG A 175 -14.17 16.85 5.86
C ARG A 175 -15.37 15.91 5.70
N PHE A 176 -15.14 14.59 5.81
CA PHE A 176 -16.21 13.59 5.71
C PHE A 176 -16.97 13.36 7.03
N GLY A 177 -16.39 13.79 8.16
CA GLY A 177 -16.92 13.51 9.48
C GLY A 177 -16.92 12.02 9.82
N GLY A 178 -15.83 11.33 9.48
CA GLY A 178 -15.61 9.90 9.76
C GLY A 178 -15.49 9.01 8.51
N PHE A 179 -15.18 7.73 8.74
CA PHE A 179 -15.00 6.71 7.69
C PHE A 179 -16.36 6.28 7.11
N LYS A 180 -16.82 7.02 6.10
CA LYS A 180 -18.12 6.81 5.46
C LYS A 180 -17.94 6.45 4.00
N ALA A 181 -18.73 5.48 3.53
CA ALA A 181 -18.76 5.14 2.11
C ALA A 181 -19.21 6.33 1.26
N GLN A 182 -18.55 6.55 0.13
CA GLN A 182 -18.74 7.66 -0.80
C GLN A 182 -19.56 7.23 -2.03
N GLY A 183 -20.02 8.18 -2.86
CA GLY A 183 -20.67 7.87 -4.14
C GLY A 183 -22.05 7.19 -4.04
N LYS A 184 -22.78 7.36 -2.93
CA LYS A 184 -24.07 6.67 -2.68
C LYS A 184 -25.24 7.18 -3.53
N SER A 185 -25.21 8.45 -3.95
CA SER A 185 -26.20 9.03 -4.85
C SER A 185 -25.67 9.06 -6.28
N GLU A 186 -26.58 9.09 -7.26
CA GLU A 186 -26.20 9.20 -8.67
C GLU A 186 -25.32 10.43 -8.95
N ALA A 187 -25.68 11.59 -8.38
CA ALA A 187 -24.89 12.81 -8.52
C ALA A 187 -23.47 12.65 -7.93
N ALA A 188 -23.33 12.04 -6.75
CA ALA A 188 -22.02 11.79 -6.15
C ALA A 188 -21.21 10.74 -6.94
N GLY A 189 -21.87 9.72 -7.49
CA GLY A 189 -21.24 8.73 -8.35
C GLY A 189 -20.73 9.32 -9.67
N ASN A 190 -21.54 10.17 -10.31
CA ASN A 190 -21.13 10.87 -11.54
C ASN A 190 -19.98 11.86 -11.27
N ALA A 191 -19.94 12.50 -10.09
CA ALA A 191 -18.81 13.32 -9.68
C ALA A 191 -17.52 12.50 -9.53
N LEU A 192 -17.56 11.34 -8.86
CA LEU A 192 -16.40 10.44 -8.74
C LEU A 192 -15.93 9.91 -10.10
N LEU A 193 -16.86 9.62 -11.02
CA LEU A 193 -16.52 9.21 -12.39
C LEU A 193 -15.78 10.34 -13.14
N ALA A 194 -16.28 11.58 -13.04
CA ALA A 194 -15.61 12.74 -13.63
C ALA A 194 -14.23 12.99 -13.00
N GLU A 195 -14.10 12.83 -11.69
CA GLU A 195 -12.81 12.90 -10.98
C GLU A 195 -11.83 11.81 -11.45
N ALA A 196 -12.31 10.59 -11.70
CA ALA A 196 -11.48 9.50 -12.23
C ALA A 196 -10.93 9.83 -13.63
N HIS A 197 -11.77 10.38 -14.52
CA HIS A 197 -11.30 10.89 -15.82
C HIS A 197 -10.27 12.01 -15.66
N ALA A 198 -10.50 12.96 -14.75
CA ALA A 198 -9.57 14.06 -14.52
C ALA A 198 -8.20 13.58 -13.97
N LEU A 199 -8.18 12.52 -13.16
CA LEU A 199 -6.91 11.90 -12.73
C LEU A 199 -6.18 11.22 -13.88
N VAL A 200 -6.89 10.52 -14.76
CA VAL A 200 -6.31 9.93 -15.98
C VAL A 200 -5.69 11.01 -16.86
N GLU A 201 -6.39 12.11 -17.10
CA GLU A 201 -5.87 13.26 -17.85
C GLU A 201 -4.61 13.87 -17.21
N SER A 202 -4.46 13.73 -15.90
CA SER A 202 -3.27 14.18 -15.16
C SER A 202 -2.09 13.21 -15.26
N GLY A 203 -2.30 11.98 -15.77
CA GLY A 203 -1.26 11.01 -16.05
C GLY A 203 -1.10 9.87 -15.04
N VAL A 204 -2.10 9.62 -14.18
CA VAL A 204 -2.03 8.47 -13.24
C VAL A 204 -2.02 7.13 -14.00
N TRP A 205 -1.24 6.16 -13.53
CA TRP A 205 -1.21 4.81 -14.12
C TRP A 205 -2.28 3.88 -13.52
N GLY A 206 -2.74 4.19 -12.31
CA GLY A 206 -3.78 3.45 -11.61
C GLY A 206 -4.52 4.34 -10.62
N ILE A 207 -5.70 3.91 -10.20
CA ILE A 207 -6.57 4.63 -9.26
C ILE A 207 -7.05 3.65 -8.18
N VAL A 208 -6.77 3.94 -6.92
CA VAL A 208 -7.43 3.27 -5.79
C VAL A 208 -8.85 3.80 -5.68
N LEU A 209 -9.82 2.88 -5.59
CA LEU A 209 -11.22 3.17 -5.32
C LEU A 209 -11.58 2.60 -3.94
N GLU A 210 -11.70 3.49 -2.95
CA GLU A 210 -11.95 3.10 -1.57
C GLU A 210 -13.39 3.36 -1.14
N MET A 211 -14.04 2.34 -0.60
CA MET A 211 -15.35 2.42 0.04
C MET A 211 -16.43 3.14 -0.78
N ILE A 212 -16.61 2.69 -2.02
CA ILE A 212 -17.68 3.11 -2.94
C ILE A 212 -18.60 1.93 -3.30
N PRO A 213 -19.83 2.15 -3.78
CA PRO A 213 -20.69 1.07 -4.27
C PRO A 213 -20.01 0.25 -5.37
N ALA A 214 -20.15 -1.08 -5.32
CA ALA A 214 -19.53 -1.98 -6.28
C ALA A 214 -19.94 -1.68 -7.74
N THR A 215 -21.21 -1.36 -7.97
CA THR A 215 -21.71 -0.98 -9.30
C THR A 215 -21.09 0.33 -9.81
N LEU A 216 -20.77 1.27 -8.92
CA LEU A 216 -20.04 2.48 -9.29
C LEU A 216 -18.58 2.18 -9.60
N ALA A 217 -17.92 1.33 -8.81
CA ALA A 217 -16.54 0.92 -9.05
C ALA A 217 -16.39 0.20 -10.40
N GLN A 218 -17.32 -0.70 -10.73
CA GLN A 218 -17.40 -1.34 -12.05
C GLN A 218 -17.51 -0.30 -13.16
N ARG A 219 -18.49 0.62 -13.05
CA ARG A 219 -18.68 1.70 -14.04
C ARG A 219 -17.43 2.55 -14.25
N ILE A 220 -16.72 2.92 -13.18
CA ILE A 220 -15.45 3.65 -13.26
C ILE A 220 -14.38 2.80 -13.95
N THR A 221 -14.24 1.53 -13.56
CA THR A 221 -13.25 0.59 -14.11
C THR A 221 -13.38 0.40 -15.61
N GLU A 222 -14.62 0.31 -16.11
CA GLU A 222 -14.93 0.20 -17.54
C GLU A 222 -14.70 1.51 -18.30
N ALA A 223 -14.89 2.66 -17.65
CA ALA A 223 -14.82 3.97 -18.29
C ALA A 223 -13.41 4.55 -18.42
N VAL A 224 -12.47 4.17 -17.55
CA VAL A 224 -11.12 4.76 -17.51
C VAL A 224 -10.04 3.81 -18.02
N PRO A 225 -9.02 4.28 -18.76
CA PRO A 225 -7.92 3.45 -19.23
C PRO A 225 -6.90 3.08 -18.14
N ALA A 226 -6.85 3.83 -17.03
CA ALA A 226 -6.03 3.46 -15.87
C ALA A 226 -6.56 2.18 -15.21
N ILE A 227 -5.69 1.41 -14.56
CA ILE A 227 -6.15 0.27 -13.76
C ILE A 227 -6.85 0.77 -12.49
N THR A 228 -7.91 0.10 -12.07
CA THR A 228 -8.57 0.40 -10.80
C THR A 228 -8.19 -0.64 -9.74
N ILE A 229 -7.90 -0.19 -8.52
CA ILE A 229 -7.58 -1.06 -7.39
C ILE A 229 -8.62 -0.84 -6.30
N GLY A 230 -9.42 -1.86 -6.02
CA GLY A 230 -10.50 -1.75 -5.05
C GLY A 230 -10.03 -1.99 -3.61
N ILE A 231 -10.63 -1.25 -2.68
CA ILE A 231 -10.68 -1.62 -1.25
C ILE A 231 -12.07 -1.29 -0.72
N GLY A 232 -12.86 -2.34 -0.50
CA GLY A 232 -14.28 -2.17 -0.20
C GLY A 232 -15.09 -1.58 -1.37
N ALA A 233 -14.67 -1.84 -2.60
CA ALA A 233 -15.29 -1.37 -3.84
C ALA A 233 -15.83 -2.52 -4.72
N GLY A 234 -16.01 -3.72 -4.17
CA GLY A 234 -16.42 -4.90 -4.92
C GLY A 234 -15.28 -5.56 -5.71
N THR A 235 -15.61 -6.60 -6.49
CA THR A 235 -14.65 -7.44 -7.21
C THR A 235 -14.35 -6.97 -8.62
N ASP A 236 -15.14 -6.04 -9.16
CA ASP A 236 -15.07 -5.63 -10.57
C ASP A 236 -14.01 -4.55 -10.86
N CYS A 237 -13.14 -4.25 -9.89
CA CYS A 237 -11.91 -3.49 -10.14
C CYS A 237 -10.85 -4.38 -10.80
N ASP A 238 -9.86 -3.78 -11.47
CA ASP A 238 -8.74 -4.51 -12.08
C ASP A 238 -7.81 -5.18 -11.05
N GLY A 239 -7.96 -4.88 -9.78
CA GLY A 239 -7.19 -5.44 -8.68
C GLY A 239 -7.75 -5.07 -7.32
N GLN A 240 -7.05 -5.47 -6.26
CA GLN A 240 -7.43 -5.21 -4.87
C GLN A 240 -6.23 -4.76 -4.04
N VAL A 241 -6.48 -3.88 -3.08
CA VAL A 241 -5.53 -3.52 -2.02
C VAL A 241 -6.11 -3.82 -0.64
N GLN A 242 -5.30 -4.32 0.27
CA GLN A 242 -5.69 -4.58 1.65
C GLN A 242 -4.56 -4.23 2.62
N VAL A 243 -4.93 -3.84 3.84
CA VAL A 243 -4.00 -3.52 4.91
C VAL A 243 -3.46 -4.82 5.52
N PHE A 244 -2.14 -4.95 5.63
CA PHE A 244 -1.50 -6.17 6.17
C PHE A 244 -2.08 -6.61 7.52
N HIS A 245 -2.16 -5.69 8.49
CA HIS A 245 -2.66 -5.97 9.84
C HIS A 245 -4.09 -6.49 9.84
N ASP A 246 -4.92 -5.99 8.93
CA ASP A 246 -6.30 -6.41 8.76
C ASP A 246 -6.39 -7.83 8.19
N LEU A 247 -5.51 -8.19 7.26
CA LEU A 247 -5.46 -9.54 6.68
C LEU A 247 -5.03 -10.60 7.71
N VAL A 248 -4.06 -10.28 8.57
CA VAL A 248 -3.46 -11.26 9.50
C VAL A 248 -3.99 -11.17 10.93
N GLY A 249 -5.03 -10.35 11.18
CA GLY A 249 -5.64 -10.26 12.51
C GLY A 249 -4.73 -9.62 13.55
N LEU A 250 -3.98 -8.58 13.16
CA LEU A 250 -3.17 -7.73 14.05
C LEU A 250 -3.83 -6.37 14.35
N THR A 251 -5.04 -6.15 13.83
CA THR A 251 -5.82 -4.94 14.11
C THR A 251 -6.54 -5.07 15.45
N PHE A 252 -6.24 -4.16 16.38
CA PHE A 252 -6.86 -4.09 17.71
C PHE A 252 -8.14 -3.21 17.75
N GLY A 253 -8.46 -2.55 16.63
CA GLY A 253 -9.66 -1.74 16.45
C GLY A 253 -10.83 -2.49 15.78
N PRO A 254 -11.89 -1.77 15.40
CA PRO A 254 -13.01 -2.33 14.66
C PRO A 254 -12.58 -2.97 13.34
N VAL A 255 -13.12 -4.14 13.03
CA VAL A 255 -12.88 -4.80 11.74
C VAL A 255 -13.76 -4.18 10.68
N PHE A 256 -13.16 -3.67 9.61
CA PHE A 256 -13.93 -3.15 8.49
C PHE A 256 -14.64 -4.28 7.75
N LYS A 257 -15.90 -4.05 7.34
CA LYS A 257 -16.73 -5.05 6.63
C LYS A 257 -16.09 -5.58 5.34
N HIS A 258 -15.25 -4.77 4.69
CA HIS A 258 -14.59 -5.12 3.44
C HIS A 258 -13.34 -5.98 3.63
N THR A 259 -12.95 -6.27 4.87
CA THR A 259 -11.77 -7.06 5.20
C THR A 259 -12.15 -8.52 5.40
N ARG A 260 -11.41 -9.43 4.75
CA ARG A 260 -11.37 -10.84 5.11
C ARG A 260 -10.08 -11.12 5.89
N ARG A 261 -10.22 -11.64 7.11
CA ARG A 261 -9.08 -12.16 7.89
C ARG A 261 -8.67 -13.54 7.37
N TYR A 262 -7.40 -13.71 7.09
CA TYR A 262 -6.76 -14.96 6.69
C TYR A 262 -6.04 -15.65 7.85
N ALA A 263 -5.74 -14.92 8.93
CA ALA A 263 -5.19 -15.43 10.17
C ALA A 263 -5.66 -14.60 11.37
N GLU A 264 -5.50 -15.16 12.57
CA GLU A 264 -5.72 -14.50 13.86
C GLU A 264 -4.38 -14.39 14.62
N THR A 265 -3.39 -13.79 13.96
CA THR A 265 -1.99 -13.77 14.44
C THR A 265 -1.86 -13.01 15.75
N GLY A 266 -2.68 -11.99 16.02
CA GLY A 266 -2.65 -11.24 17.28
C GLY A 266 -2.91 -12.14 18.49
N ALA A 267 -3.85 -13.08 18.40
CA ALA A 267 -4.14 -14.03 19.47
C ALA A 267 -2.96 -14.99 19.70
N THR A 268 -2.38 -15.52 18.62
CA THR A 268 -1.21 -16.40 18.68
C THR A 268 -0.01 -15.71 19.34
N LEU A 269 0.28 -14.46 18.97
CA LEU A 269 1.35 -13.68 19.58
C LEU A 269 1.08 -13.40 21.06
N ALA A 270 -0.14 -13.02 21.42
CA ALA A 270 -0.52 -12.76 22.81
C ALA A 270 -0.34 -14.01 23.69
N MET A 271 -0.73 -15.19 23.19
CA MET A 271 -0.53 -16.46 23.89
C MET A 271 0.94 -16.77 24.11
N ALA A 272 1.78 -16.66 23.07
CA ALA A 272 3.22 -16.93 23.17
C ALA A 272 3.91 -15.98 24.17
N MET A 273 3.54 -14.71 24.19
CA MET A 273 4.07 -13.75 25.17
C MET A 273 3.61 -14.07 26.59
N ALA A 274 2.34 -14.45 26.78
CA ALA A 274 1.80 -14.83 28.09
C ALA A 274 2.50 -16.08 28.65
N GLU A 275 2.76 -17.07 27.80
CA GLU A 275 3.48 -18.30 28.16
C GLU A 275 4.91 -17.99 28.59
N HIS A 276 5.66 -17.22 27.79
CA HIS A 276 7.01 -16.79 28.17
C HIS A 276 7.05 -16.04 29.50
N VAL A 277 6.11 -15.11 29.72
CA VAL A 277 5.97 -14.39 31.00
C VAL A 277 5.70 -15.36 32.16
N ALA A 278 4.84 -16.36 31.97
CA ALA A 278 4.55 -17.37 32.98
C ALA A 278 5.78 -18.23 33.30
N ASP A 279 6.55 -18.62 32.29
CA ASP A 279 7.77 -19.42 32.45
C ASP A 279 8.87 -18.67 33.19
N VAL A 280 9.10 -17.39 32.87
CA VAL A 280 10.07 -16.55 33.58
C VAL A 280 9.64 -16.36 35.04
N ARG A 281 8.35 -16.07 35.30
CA ARG A 281 7.82 -15.91 36.68
C ARG A 281 7.96 -17.19 37.51
N ALA A 282 7.78 -18.34 36.89
CA ALA A 282 7.92 -19.65 37.53
C ALA A 282 9.36 -20.17 37.54
N LYS A 283 10.33 -19.41 37.01
CA LYS A 283 11.73 -19.84 36.82
C LYS A 283 11.87 -21.15 36.03
N ARG A 284 10.97 -21.40 35.07
CA ARG A 284 11.09 -22.51 34.10
C ARG A 284 11.95 -22.12 32.90
N PHE A 285 12.10 -20.82 32.64
CA PHE A 285 13.00 -20.27 31.64
C PHE A 285 13.92 -19.20 32.26
N PRO A 286 15.20 -19.12 31.86
CA PRO A 286 15.92 -20.05 30.97
C PRO A 286 16.16 -21.43 31.60
N THR A 287 16.35 -22.47 30.77
CA THR A 287 16.84 -23.79 31.20
C THR A 287 18.37 -23.89 31.03
N GLN A 288 18.95 -25.05 31.33
CA GLN A 288 20.37 -25.31 31.06
C GLN A 288 20.69 -25.19 29.55
N ASP A 289 19.79 -25.58 28.66
CA ASP A 289 19.98 -25.46 27.20
C ASP A 289 20.02 -24.00 26.71
N ASN A 290 19.57 -23.06 27.55
CA ASN A 290 19.55 -21.63 27.24
C ASN A 290 20.57 -20.83 28.06
N SER A 291 21.47 -21.51 28.78
CA SER A 291 22.43 -20.91 29.70
C SER A 291 23.85 -21.35 29.37
N LEU A 292 24.83 -20.47 29.62
CA LEU A 292 26.27 -20.76 29.45
C LEU A 292 26.87 -21.42 30.70
#